data_AF-A0A853BUG2-F1
#
_entry.id   AF-A0A853BUG2-F1
#
_cell.length_a   1.000
_cell.length_b   1.000
_cell.length_c   1.000
_cell.angle_alpha   90.00
_cell.angle_beta   90.00
_cell.angle_gamma   90.00
#
_symmetry.space_group_name_H-M   'P 1'
#
loop_
_entity.id
_entity.type
_entity.pdbx_description
1 polymer ?
#
loop_
_entity_poly.entity_id
_entity_poly.type
_entity_poly.pdbx_seq_one_letter_code
_entity_poly.pdbx_strand_id
1 'polypeptide(L)'
;MAQLTRGPLPPEVYWRRRLFVLTLAASLLFVIVSVLRGGSDASDDAPVAQQAGADVEPSQTVTVEPRDEQRRRERRERRAGPTYGPTFDPDVLAQPDGYCKAADVLITPEVDEAVAGRDVTIGLSLRSTGPAACLWRLSDERIVVRVTRGAEEVWTTRECGDAIPERVVTVRDVVATVVEMTWEEAKESDPGCPGGSEWLQPGDYSVAAATLGGEPGETDFELETPTPATVTPDADPTGPEGEDREPGEKGDRGQKQPQDGEQSPEGGGGQQPEHGDRQQDVPIR
;
A
#
# COMPACT_ATOMS: atom_id res chain seq x y z
N MET A 1 -40.02 8.75 21.45
CA MET A 1 -39.48 8.66 20.08
C MET A 1 -39.68 10.01 19.40
N ALA A 2 -38.63 10.84 19.32
CA ALA A 2 -38.68 12.15 18.68
C ALA A 2 -37.78 12.13 17.44
N GLN A 3 -38.41 12.30 16.28
CA GLN A 3 -37.78 12.44 14.97
C GLN A 3 -37.17 13.84 14.85
N LEU A 4 -35.87 13.96 14.60
CA LEU A 4 -35.21 15.24 14.28
C LEU A 4 -35.15 15.39 12.77
N THR A 5 -35.99 16.28 12.22
CA THR A 5 -35.95 16.72 10.83
C THR A 5 -34.71 17.60 10.60
N ARG A 6 -33.82 17.18 9.70
CA ARG A 6 -32.68 17.98 9.24
C ARG A 6 -33.19 19.25 8.53
N GLY A 7 -32.71 20.42 8.96
CA GLY A 7 -32.98 21.69 8.28
C GLY A 7 -32.28 21.80 6.91
N PRO A 8 -32.75 22.67 6.01
CA PRO A 8 -32.18 22.81 4.67
C PRO A 8 -30.75 23.36 4.73
N LEU A 9 -29.84 22.73 3.98
CA LEU A 9 -28.44 23.14 3.84
C LEU A 9 -28.35 24.60 3.35
N PRO A 10 -27.32 25.35 3.76
CA PRO A 10 -27.20 26.78 3.44
C PRO A 10 -27.24 26.99 1.91
N PRO A 11 -28.15 27.84 1.39
CA PRO A 11 -28.35 28.07 -0.04
C PRO A 11 -27.14 28.73 -0.74
N GLU A 12 -26.15 29.13 0.04
CA GLU A 12 -24.98 29.92 -0.35
C GLU A 12 -23.99 29.13 -1.22
N VAL A 13 -23.81 27.83 -0.97
CA VAL A 13 -22.87 26.99 -1.73
C VAL A 13 -23.38 26.71 -3.14
N TYR A 14 -24.69 26.50 -3.28
CA TYR A 14 -25.32 26.28 -4.57
C TYR A 14 -25.25 27.53 -5.45
N TRP A 15 -25.50 28.72 -4.88
CA TRP A 15 -25.46 29.96 -5.64
C TRP A 15 -24.03 30.35 -6.04
N ARG A 16 -23.02 30.09 -5.20
CA ARG A 16 -21.60 30.32 -5.54
C ARG A 16 -21.12 29.41 -6.67
N ARG A 17 -21.44 28.10 -6.65
CA ARG A 17 -21.12 27.19 -7.76
C ARG A 17 -21.84 27.59 -9.04
N ARG A 18 -23.11 28.01 -8.96
CA ARG A 18 -23.89 28.44 -10.13
C ARG A 18 -23.39 29.75 -10.72
N LEU A 19 -22.97 30.72 -9.90
CA LEU A 19 -22.31 31.95 -10.36
C LEU A 19 -20.99 31.64 -11.06
N PHE A 20 -20.17 30.76 -10.49
CA PHE A 20 -18.88 30.39 -11.07
C PHE A 20 -19.04 29.74 -12.45
N VAL A 21 -20.00 28.83 -12.59
CA VAL A 21 -20.33 28.21 -13.88
C VAL A 21 -20.84 29.25 -14.88
N LEU A 22 -21.68 30.19 -14.46
CA LEU A 22 -22.18 31.26 -15.33
C LEU A 22 -21.08 32.24 -15.77
N THR A 23 -20.15 32.60 -14.88
CA THR A 23 -19.02 33.48 -15.23
C THR A 23 -18.06 32.79 -16.20
N LEU A 24 -17.81 31.49 -16.01
CA LEU A 24 -16.93 30.72 -16.88
C LEU A 24 -17.56 30.49 -18.26
N ALA A 25 -18.87 30.25 -18.32
CA ALA A 25 -19.60 30.16 -19.58
C ALA A 25 -19.63 31.53 -20.30
N ALA A 26 -19.84 32.62 -19.58
CA ALA A 26 -19.86 33.97 -20.14
C ALA A 26 -18.47 34.40 -20.65
N SER A 27 -17.38 34.06 -19.96
CA SER A 27 -16.03 34.36 -20.41
C SER A 27 -15.67 33.56 -21.68
N LEU A 28 -16.04 32.29 -21.74
CA LEU A 28 -15.84 31.46 -22.93
C LEU A 28 -16.60 32.04 -24.13
N LEU A 29 -17.86 32.42 -23.94
CA LEU A 29 -18.65 33.09 -24.98
C LEU A 29 -18.03 34.42 -25.40
N PHE A 30 -17.50 35.21 -24.46
CA PHE A 30 -16.82 36.47 -24.77
C PHE A 30 -15.58 36.26 -25.62
N VAL A 31 -14.75 35.25 -25.31
CA VAL A 31 -13.56 34.89 -26.11
C VAL A 31 -13.96 34.40 -27.51
N ILE A 32 -15.00 33.58 -27.62
CA ILE A 32 -15.49 33.11 -28.92
C ILE A 32 -16.00 34.29 -29.75
N VAL A 33 -16.78 35.19 -29.16
CA VAL A 33 -17.29 36.38 -29.85
C VAL A 33 -16.17 37.35 -30.19
N SER A 34 -15.15 37.54 -29.34
CA SER A 34 -14.02 38.42 -29.62
C SER A 34 -13.14 37.89 -30.76
N VAL A 35 -12.93 36.58 -30.83
CA VAL A 35 -12.21 35.94 -31.95
C VAL A 35 -13.02 36.00 -33.24
N LEU A 36 -14.35 35.83 -33.17
CA LEU A 36 -15.22 35.90 -34.35
C LEU A 36 -15.50 37.35 -34.82
N ARG A 37 -15.39 38.35 -33.93
CA ARG A 37 -15.62 39.77 -34.24
C ARG A 37 -14.32 40.56 -34.48
N GLY A 38 -13.19 40.06 -34.00
CA GLY A 38 -11.89 40.74 -33.95
C GLY A 38 -10.85 40.18 -34.92
N GLY A 39 -11.26 39.76 -36.11
CA GLY A 39 -10.36 39.62 -37.26
C GLY A 39 -10.07 40.98 -37.90
N SER A 40 -9.47 41.91 -37.17
CA SER A 40 -8.80 43.14 -37.66
C SER A 40 -8.31 43.95 -36.46
N ASP A 41 -7.06 43.73 -36.07
CA ASP A 41 -6.01 44.71 -36.32
C ASP A 41 -4.68 44.14 -35.84
N ALA A 42 -3.72 44.15 -36.76
CA ALA A 42 -2.33 43.82 -36.50
C ALA A 42 -1.70 44.93 -35.65
N SER A 43 -0.94 44.53 -34.64
CA SER A 43 0.20 45.31 -34.19
C SER A 43 1.35 44.33 -34.06
N ASP A 44 2.24 44.41 -35.05
CA ASP A 44 3.55 43.80 -35.06
C ASP A 44 4.35 44.31 -33.86
N ASP A 45 4.80 43.39 -33.01
CA ASP A 45 6.03 43.58 -32.24
C ASP A 45 6.81 42.27 -32.31
N ALA A 46 7.66 42.19 -33.34
CA ALA A 46 8.69 41.16 -33.44
C ALA A 46 9.86 41.55 -32.52
N PRO A 47 10.36 40.65 -31.65
CA PRO A 47 11.61 40.90 -30.96
C PRO A 47 12.78 40.72 -31.94
N VAL A 48 13.33 41.85 -32.40
CA VAL A 48 14.58 41.90 -33.16
C VAL A 48 15.75 41.94 -32.18
N ALA A 49 16.73 41.05 -32.40
CA ALA A 49 17.96 40.96 -31.62
C ALA A 49 18.84 42.21 -31.78
N GLN A 50 19.13 42.89 -30.67
CA GLN A 50 20.16 43.93 -30.59
C GLN A 50 21.30 43.45 -29.68
N GLN A 51 22.50 43.31 -30.27
CA GLN A 51 23.76 43.22 -29.54
C GLN A 51 24.02 44.53 -28.79
N ALA A 52 24.37 44.45 -27.50
CA ALA A 52 25.04 45.51 -26.78
C ALA A 52 26.34 44.94 -26.19
N GLY A 53 27.43 45.63 -26.52
CA GLY A 53 28.78 45.30 -26.10
C GLY A 53 29.02 45.49 -24.61
N ALA A 54 30.12 44.89 -24.19
CA ALA A 54 30.64 44.80 -22.84
C ALA A 54 30.80 46.14 -22.12
N ASP A 55 30.59 46.11 -20.80
CA ASP A 55 31.50 46.70 -19.82
C ASP A 55 31.21 46.03 -18.46
N VAL A 56 32.07 45.08 -18.06
CA VAL A 56 32.15 44.61 -16.68
C VAL A 56 33.61 44.69 -16.27
N GLU A 57 33.82 45.62 -15.34
CA GLU A 57 35.04 45.90 -14.61
C GLU A 57 35.53 44.62 -13.88
N PRO A 58 36.80 44.21 -14.04
CA PRO A 58 37.32 42.98 -13.45
C PRO A 58 37.63 43.12 -11.95
N SER A 59 37.20 42.09 -11.22
CA SER A 59 37.48 41.82 -9.82
C SER A 59 38.97 41.79 -9.45
N GLN A 60 39.18 42.07 -8.17
CA GLN A 60 40.42 42.14 -7.43
C GLN A 60 41.36 40.94 -7.63
N THR A 61 42.64 41.28 -7.71
CA THR A 61 43.79 40.39 -7.84
C THR A 61 44.10 39.74 -6.48
N VAL A 62 44.15 38.41 -6.41
CA VAL A 62 44.88 37.69 -5.35
C VAL A 62 45.97 36.86 -6.02
N THR A 63 47.20 37.29 -5.79
CA THR A 63 48.45 36.64 -6.17
C THR A 63 48.62 35.34 -5.38
N VAL A 64 48.82 34.21 -6.08
CA VAL A 64 49.49 33.04 -5.52
C VAL A 64 50.55 32.56 -6.52
N GLU A 65 51.77 32.55 -6.04
CA GLU A 65 53.02 32.24 -6.73
C GLU A 65 53.12 30.72 -7.08
N PRO A 66 53.82 30.34 -8.17
CA PRO A 66 53.82 28.97 -8.66
C PRO A 66 54.87 28.12 -7.93
N ARG A 67 54.46 26.95 -7.44
CA ARG A 67 55.40 25.87 -7.11
C ARG A 67 54.98 24.59 -7.82
N ASP A 68 55.61 24.40 -8.97
CA ASP A 68 55.62 23.19 -9.77
C ASP A 68 56.20 21.97 -9.00
N GLU A 69 55.83 20.80 -9.51
CA GLU A 69 56.60 19.53 -9.45
C GLU A 69 56.39 18.48 -8.33
N GLN A 70 55.43 18.61 -7.39
CA GLN A 70 55.05 17.45 -6.53
C GLN A 70 53.75 16.74 -6.91
N ARG A 71 52.96 17.32 -7.83
CA ARG A 71 51.60 16.84 -8.16
C ARG A 71 51.52 15.58 -9.04
N ARG A 72 52.64 14.95 -9.41
CA ARG A 72 52.65 13.75 -10.28
C ARG A 72 53.03 12.44 -9.58
N ARG A 73 53.48 12.45 -8.32
CA ARG A 73 53.81 11.20 -7.59
C ARG A 73 52.78 10.75 -6.55
N GLU A 74 51.91 11.64 -6.05
CA GLU A 74 50.88 11.24 -5.07
C GLU A 74 49.57 10.72 -5.70
N ARG A 75 49.40 10.84 -7.03
CA ARG A 75 48.21 10.34 -7.75
C ARG A 75 48.22 8.81 -7.97
N ARG A 76 49.22 8.09 -7.46
CA ARG A 76 49.31 6.63 -7.57
C ARG A 76 49.18 5.87 -6.25
N GLU A 77 48.94 6.56 -5.13
CA GLU A 77 48.95 5.92 -3.79
C GLU A 77 47.72 6.23 -2.91
N ARG A 78 46.58 6.57 -3.52
CA ARG A 78 45.28 6.57 -2.84
C ARG A 78 44.34 5.56 -3.49
N ARG A 79 44.65 4.27 -3.31
CA ARG A 79 43.59 3.25 -3.16
C ARG A 79 43.08 3.37 -1.72
N ALA A 80 42.24 4.36 -1.48
CA ALA A 80 41.39 4.39 -0.29
C ALA A 80 40.12 3.60 -0.62
N GLY A 81 39.68 2.76 0.31
CA GLY A 81 38.60 1.78 0.15
C GLY A 81 37.23 2.39 -0.17
N PRO A 82 36.17 1.56 -0.20
CA PRO A 82 34.84 2.01 -0.57
C PRO A 82 34.43 3.19 0.31
N THR A 83 34.21 4.34 -0.34
CA THR A 83 33.63 5.51 0.30
C THR A 83 32.18 5.12 0.60
N TYR A 84 31.91 4.78 1.86
CA TYR A 84 30.54 4.68 2.34
C TYR A 84 29.86 6.01 2.02
N GLY A 85 28.69 5.95 1.38
CA GLY A 85 27.90 7.14 1.05
C GLY A 85 27.57 7.95 2.31
N PRO A 86 26.99 9.15 2.18
CA PRO A 86 26.69 9.99 3.33
C PRO A 86 25.87 9.18 4.35
N THR A 87 26.45 8.97 5.53
CA THR A 87 25.71 8.50 6.70
C THR A 87 24.65 9.56 6.99
N PHE A 88 23.37 9.20 6.90
CA PHE A 88 22.25 10.06 7.27
C PHE A 88 22.36 10.36 8.77
N ASP A 89 22.72 11.60 9.10
CA ASP A 89 22.77 12.06 10.48
C ASP A 89 21.35 12.48 10.90
N PRO A 90 20.71 11.79 11.86
CA PRO A 90 19.36 12.13 12.31
C PRO A 90 19.26 13.53 12.94
N ASP A 91 20.37 14.15 13.35
CA ASP A 91 20.41 15.50 13.92
C ASP A 91 20.25 16.62 12.86
N VAL A 92 20.24 16.28 11.57
CA VAL A 92 19.99 17.24 10.47
C VAL A 92 18.49 17.41 10.19
N LEU A 93 17.65 16.46 10.62
CA LEU A 93 16.20 16.53 10.40
C LEU A 93 15.52 17.36 11.49
N ALA A 94 14.53 18.17 11.12
CA ALA A 94 13.77 19.01 12.05
C ALA A 94 13.26 18.20 13.25
N GLN A 95 13.20 18.72 14.46
CA GLN A 95 12.59 17.98 15.58
C GLN A 95 11.07 18.22 15.58
N PRO A 96 10.25 17.22 15.95
CA PRO A 96 8.81 17.39 15.93
C PRO A 96 8.33 18.37 17.01
N ASP A 97 7.59 19.38 16.59
CA ASP A 97 6.96 20.35 17.48
C ASP A 97 5.46 20.04 17.61
N GLY A 98 5.06 19.41 18.71
CA GLY A 98 3.66 19.07 18.97
C GLY A 98 3.10 18.01 18.03
N TYR A 99 1.77 18.04 17.85
CA TYR A 99 1.04 17.08 16.99
C TYR A 99 0.63 17.70 15.67
N CYS A 100 0.69 16.91 14.60
CA CYS A 100 0.17 17.32 13.29
C CYS A 100 -1.35 17.51 13.37
N LYS A 101 -1.88 18.50 12.64
CA LYS A 101 -3.32 18.53 12.35
C LYS A 101 -3.63 17.45 11.32
N ALA A 102 -4.81 16.85 11.40
CA ALA A 102 -5.20 15.79 10.47
C ALA A 102 -5.12 16.26 9.01
N ALA A 103 -5.63 17.45 8.70
CA ALA A 103 -5.58 18.03 7.36
C ALA A 103 -4.15 18.32 6.84
N ASP A 104 -3.15 18.37 7.71
CA ASP A 104 -1.75 18.68 7.37
C ASP A 104 -0.90 17.40 7.18
N VAL A 105 -1.52 16.22 7.13
CA VAL A 105 -0.87 14.93 6.93
C VAL A 105 -1.40 14.30 5.64
N LEU A 106 -0.53 14.20 4.65
CA LEU A 106 -0.77 13.47 3.41
C LEU A 106 -0.29 12.03 3.59
N ILE A 107 -1.12 11.07 3.20
CA ILE A 107 -0.79 9.64 3.23
C ILE A 107 -0.87 9.11 1.80
N THR A 108 0.25 8.61 1.28
CA THR A 108 0.29 7.93 -0.02
C THR A 108 0.49 6.44 0.23
N PRO A 109 -0.47 5.57 -0.12
CA PRO A 109 -0.29 4.14 -0.01
C PRO A 109 0.62 3.62 -1.14
N GLU A 110 1.39 2.58 -0.85
CA GLU A 110 2.30 1.91 -1.78
C GLU A 110 2.13 0.40 -1.60
N VAL A 111 2.05 -0.32 -2.72
CA VAL A 111 1.88 -1.78 -2.75
C VAL A 111 2.92 -2.32 -3.72
N ASP A 112 3.89 -3.08 -3.21
CA ASP A 112 4.98 -3.64 -4.02
C ASP A 112 4.58 -5.00 -4.62
N GLU A 113 4.19 -5.94 -3.76
CA GLU A 113 3.79 -7.29 -4.12
C GLU A 113 2.42 -7.60 -3.53
N ALA A 114 1.45 -7.96 -4.39
CA ALA A 114 0.12 -8.36 -3.98
C ALA A 114 -0.30 -9.62 -4.73
N VAL A 115 -0.64 -10.67 -3.98
CA VAL A 115 -1.06 -11.96 -4.54
C VAL A 115 -2.38 -12.37 -3.90
N ALA A 116 -3.37 -12.72 -4.72
CA ALA A 116 -4.68 -13.14 -4.21
C ALA A 116 -4.54 -14.35 -3.27
N GLY A 117 -5.27 -14.34 -2.15
CA GLY A 117 -5.24 -15.41 -1.14
C GLY A 117 -4.01 -15.40 -0.24
N ARG A 118 -3.22 -14.32 -0.23
CA ARG A 118 -2.08 -14.10 0.67
C ARG A 118 -2.18 -12.75 1.35
N ASP A 119 -1.50 -12.60 2.47
CA ASP A 119 -1.38 -11.30 3.12
C ASP A 119 -0.67 -10.31 2.21
N VAL A 120 -1.27 -9.14 2.04
CA VAL A 120 -0.72 -8.04 1.24
C VAL A 120 -0.20 -6.99 2.20
N THR A 121 1.08 -6.64 2.07
CA THR A 121 1.68 -5.54 2.85
C THR A 121 1.45 -4.24 2.10
N ILE A 122 0.83 -3.27 2.76
CA ILE A 122 0.57 -1.94 2.20
C ILE A 122 1.40 -0.94 3.00
N GLY A 123 2.36 -0.30 2.33
CA GLY A 123 3.17 0.78 2.88
C GLY A 123 2.39 2.09 2.88
N LEU A 124 2.29 2.75 4.02
CA LEU A 124 1.68 4.08 4.13
C LEU A 124 2.79 5.12 4.27
N SER A 125 3.04 5.89 3.21
CA SER A 125 4.01 6.98 3.19
C SER A 125 3.36 8.26 3.74
N LEU A 126 3.68 8.62 4.99
CA LEU A 126 3.17 9.82 5.66
C LEU A 126 4.11 11.02 5.45
N ARG A 127 3.58 12.13 4.95
CA ARG A 127 4.30 13.41 4.81
C ARG A 127 3.50 14.57 5.37
N SER A 128 4.17 15.54 5.98
CA SER A 128 3.51 16.77 6.41
C SER A 128 3.40 17.76 5.26
N THR A 129 2.27 18.45 5.20
CA THR A 129 2.02 19.59 4.32
C THR A 129 1.94 20.92 5.08
N GLY A 130 2.15 20.88 6.41
CA GLY A 130 2.12 22.04 7.30
C GLY A 130 3.48 22.30 7.94
N PRO A 131 3.70 21.86 9.20
CA PRO A 131 4.98 22.04 9.88
C PRO A 131 6.11 21.17 9.28
N ALA A 132 7.36 21.58 9.48
CA ALA A 132 8.53 20.80 9.02
C ALA A 132 8.62 19.41 9.69
N ALA A 133 8.17 19.32 10.94
CA ALA A 133 8.08 18.06 11.67
C ALA A 133 7.01 18.14 12.77
N CYS A 134 6.28 17.06 12.97
CA CYS A 134 5.28 16.94 14.02
C CYS A 134 5.02 15.47 14.37
N LEU A 135 4.41 15.21 15.53
CA LEU A 135 3.99 13.88 15.93
C LEU A 135 2.61 13.55 15.33
N TRP A 136 2.43 12.33 14.86
CA TRP A 136 1.15 11.79 14.45
C TRP A 136 0.85 10.52 15.23
N ARG A 137 -0.37 10.42 15.79
CA ARG A 137 -0.86 9.15 16.37
C ARG A 137 -1.62 8.43 15.27
N LEU A 138 -1.03 7.36 14.77
CA LEU A 138 -1.66 6.46 13.83
C LEU A 138 -2.61 5.53 14.58
N SER A 139 -3.84 5.45 14.10
CA SER A 139 -4.86 4.48 14.50
C SER A 139 -5.96 4.43 13.44
N ASP A 140 -6.76 3.39 13.46
CA ASP A 140 -7.97 3.19 12.66
C ASP A 140 -9.01 4.33 12.79
N GLU A 141 -9.06 5.02 13.93
CA GLU A 141 -9.93 6.18 14.13
C GLU A 141 -9.48 7.44 13.38
N ARG A 142 -8.19 7.52 13.01
CA ARG A 142 -7.60 8.75 12.46
C ARG A 142 -7.32 8.69 10.97
N ILE A 143 -7.22 7.48 10.43
CA ILE A 143 -6.98 7.25 9.02
C ILE A 143 -8.01 6.26 8.49
N VAL A 144 -8.36 6.41 7.23
CA VAL A 144 -9.15 5.42 6.50
C VAL A 144 -8.32 4.98 5.32
N VAL A 145 -8.16 3.67 5.19
CA VAL A 145 -7.63 3.05 3.98
C VAL A 145 -8.75 2.27 3.32
N ARG A 146 -8.82 2.38 2.00
CA ARG A 146 -9.81 1.71 1.17
C ARG A 146 -9.14 1.07 -0.03
N VAL A 147 -9.59 -0.12 -0.39
CA VAL A 147 -9.27 -0.77 -1.66
C VAL A 147 -10.52 -0.76 -2.53
N THR A 148 -10.35 -0.42 -3.81
CA THR A 148 -11.42 -0.39 -4.80
C THR A 148 -11.09 -1.21 -6.03
N ARG A 149 -12.12 -1.81 -6.63
CA ARG A 149 -12.07 -2.35 -7.99
C ARG A 149 -12.86 -1.44 -8.91
N GLY A 150 -12.18 -0.60 -9.68
CA GLY A 150 -12.85 0.48 -10.42
C GLY A 150 -13.52 1.46 -9.45
N ALA A 151 -14.86 1.55 -9.47
CA ALA A 151 -15.61 2.46 -8.59
C ALA A 151 -16.18 1.78 -7.32
N GLU A 152 -16.02 0.47 -7.20
CA GLU A 152 -16.57 -0.34 -6.11
C GLU A 152 -15.57 -0.46 -4.96
N GLU A 153 -16.01 -0.13 -3.74
CA GLU A 153 -15.28 -0.36 -2.49
C GLU A 153 -15.39 -1.84 -2.14
N VAL A 154 -14.26 -2.55 -2.13
CA VAL A 154 -14.20 -4.00 -1.83
C VAL A 154 -13.62 -4.28 -0.45
N TRP A 155 -12.83 -3.35 0.09
CA TRP A 155 -12.27 -3.48 1.43
C TRP A 155 -12.02 -2.10 2.07
N THR A 156 -12.20 -1.98 3.39
CA THR A 156 -12.00 -0.72 4.12
C THR A 156 -11.59 -0.93 5.58
N THR A 157 -10.71 -0.07 6.10
CA THR A 157 -10.32 -0.08 7.52
C THR A 157 -11.44 0.37 8.45
N ARG A 158 -12.53 0.94 7.92
CA ARG A 158 -13.73 1.25 8.73
C ARG A 158 -14.43 -0.01 9.21
N GLU A 159 -14.29 -1.09 8.45
CA GLU A 159 -14.84 -2.39 8.78
C GLU A 159 -13.76 -3.24 9.44
N CYS A 160 -12.54 -3.25 8.88
CA CYS A 160 -11.38 -3.98 9.35
C CYS A 160 -10.31 -3.05 9.97
N GLY A 161 -10.60 -2.49 11.15
CA GLY A 161 -9.72 -1.53 11.84
C GLY A 161 -8.38 -2.11 12.31
N ASP A 162 -8.36 -3.40 12.67
CA ASP A 162 -7.18 -4.10 13.21
C ASP A 162 -6.00 -4.16 12.23
N ALA A 163 -6.25 -3.94 10.94
CA ALA A 163 -5.20 -3.83 9.92
C ALA A 163 -4.25 -2.63 10.18
N ILE A 164 -4.73 -1.58 10.84
CA ILE A 164 -3.93 -0.37 11.13
C ILE A 164 -3.20 -0.50 12.46
N PRO A 165 -1.86 -0.41 12.48
CA PRO A 165 -1.11 -0.47 13.72
C PRO A 165 -1.26 0.83 14.53
N GLU A 166 -1.54 0.68 15.83
CA GLU A 166 -1.56 1.81 16.76
C GLU A 166 -0.15 2.21 17.19
N ARG A 167 0.28 3.41 16.80
CA ARG A 167 1.60 3.95 17.20
C ARG A 167 1.69 5.46 17.04
N VAL A 168 2.65 6.07 17.72
CA VAL A 168 3.03 7.46 17.47
C VAL A 168 4.25 7.47 16.56
N VAL A 169 4.17 8.23 15.47
CA VAL A 169 5.24 8.40 14.48
C VAL A 169 5.60 9.88 14.33
N THR A 170 6.83 10.15 13.91
CA THR A 170 7.28 11.51 13.58
C THR A 170 7.06 11.72 12.09
N VAL A 171 6.17 12.63 11.70
CA VAL A 171 5.92 12.98 10.30
C VAL A 171 6.71 14.22 9.93
N ARG A 172 7.32 14.22 8.75
CA ARG A 172 8.18 15.30 8.25
C ARG A 172 7.71 15.78 6.88
N ASP A 173 8.09 16.99 6.49
CA ASP A 173 7.77 17.56 5.18
C ASP A 173 8.76 17.12 4.09
N VAL A 174 10.05 16.97 4.43
CA VAL A 174 11.14 16.66 3.48
C VAL A 174 11.39 15.17 3.27
N VAL A 175 10.94 14.31 4.18
CA VAL A 175 11.11 12.86 4.09
C VAL A 175 9.86 12.15 4.60
N ALA A 176 9.36 11.19 3.82
CA ALA A 176 8.19 10.41 4.20
C ALA A 176 8.55 9.45 5.34
N THR A 177 7.59 9.26 6.25
CA THR A 177 7.64 8.20 7.25
C THR A 177 6.77 7.07 6.78
N VAL A 178 7.37 5.91 6.52
CA VAL A 178 6.65 4.74 6.04
C VAL A 178 6.16 3.92 7.22
N VAL A 179 4.88 3.58 7.19
CA VAL A 179 4.24 2.68 8.15
C VAL A 179 3.54 1.58 7.37
N GLU A 180 3.93 0.34 7.61
CA GLU A 180 3.28 -0.83 7.01
C GLU A 180 2.00 -1.19 7.76
N MET A 181 0.98 -1.56 6.99
CA MET A 181 -0.23 -2.26 7.44
C MET A 181 -0.37 -3.58 6.68
N THR A 182 -1.09 -4.54 7.24
CA THR A 182 -1.35 -5.83 6.61
C THR A 182 -2.81 -5.92 6.20
N TRP A 183 -3.05 -6.19 4.93
CA TRP A 183 -4.35 -6.59 4.42
C TRP A 183 -4.39 -8.11 4.31
N GLU A 184 -5.07 -8.74 5.26
CA GLU A 184 -5.04 -10.19 5.43
C GLU A 184 -5.69 -10.93 4.26
N GLU A 185 -4.94 -11.87 3.69
CA GLU A 185 -5.35 -12.78 2.60
C GLU A 185 -5.97 -12.12 1.35
N ALA A 186 -5.89 -10.79 1.17
CA ALA A 186 -6.59 -10.05 0.14
C ALA A 186 -8.12 -10.33 0.10
N LYS A 187 -8.75 -10.37 1.28
CA LYS A 187 -10.20 -10.59 1.42
C LYS A 187 -11.00 -9.29 1.30
N GLU A 188 -12.27 -9.43 0.93
CA GLU A 188 -13.27 -8.38 1.06
C GLU A 188 -13.47 -8.01 2.54
N SER A 189 -13.96 -6.80 2.81
CA SER A 189 -14.44 -6.45 4.15
C SER A 189 -15.95 -6.53 4.24
N ASP A 190 -16.44 -6.98 5.38
CA ASP A 190 -17.84 -6.93 5.77
C ASP A 190 -17.97 -6.20 7.12
N PRO A 191 -19.15 -5.66 7.46
CA PRO A 191 -19.38 -5.05 8.76
C PRO A 191 -18.97 -5.95 9.94
N GLY A 192 -18.01 -5.46 10.74
CA GLY A 192 -17.46 -6.19 11.88
C GLY A 192 -16.27 -7.10 11.54
N CYS A 193 -15.75 -7.03 10.31
CA CYS A 193 -14.58 -7.76 9.81
C CYS A 193 -14.54 -9.24 10.23
N PRO A 194 -15.54 -10.05 9.82
CA PRO A 194 -15.45 -11.48 10.05
C PRO A 194 -14.28 -12.06 9.24
N GLY A 195 -13.44 -12.91 9.85
CA GLY A 195 -12.32 -13.56 9.14
C GLY A 195 -12.73 -14.52 8.00
N GLY A 196 -14.03 -14.67 7.75
CA GLY A 196 -14.63 -15.55 6.74
C GLY A 196 -15.16 -14.82 5.50
N SER A 197 -14.82 -13.55 5.27
CA SER A 197 -15.17 -12.83 4.04
C SER A 197 -14.52 -13.47 2.80
N GLU A 198 -15.10 -13.21 1.63
CA GLU A 198 -14.66 -13.81 0.37
C GLU A 198 -13.29 -13.26 -0.07
N TRP A 199 -12.50 -14.12 -0.73
CA TRP A 199 -11.24 -13.70 -1.34
C TRP A 199 -11.51 -12.91 -2.63
N LEU A 200 -10.71 -11.87 -2.83
CA LEU A 200 -10.75 -11.15 -4.09
C LEU A 200 -10.10 -11.93 -5.23
N GLN A 201 -10.68 -11.73 -6.41
CA GLN A 201 -10.15 -12.26 -7.66
C GLN A 201 -8.91 -11.46 -8.10
N PRO A 202 -7.93 -12.10 -8.76
CA PRO A 202 -6.84 -11.38 -9.41
C PRO A 202 -7.32 -10.29 -10.40
N GLY A 203 -6.55 -9.21 -10.53
CA GLY A 203 -6.84 -8.10 -11.44
C GLY A 203 -6.35 -6.74 -10.95
N ASP A 204 -6.80 -5.66 -11.59
CA ASP A 204 -6.42 -4.28 -11.24
C ASP A 204 -7.27 -3.71 -10.09
N TYR A 205 -6.59 -3.07 -9.13
CA TYR A 205 -7.17 -2.44 -7.96
C TYR A 205 -6.53 -1.07 -7.71
N SER A 206 -7.22 -0.24 -6.93
CA SER A 206 -6.68 1.02 -6.41
C SER A 206 -6.77 1.01 -4.89
N VAL A 207 -5.73 1.50 -4.22
CA VAL A 207 -5.74 1.72 -2.77
C VAL A 207 -5.66 3.23 -2.50
N ALA A 208 -6.54 3.72 -1.65
CA ALA A 208 -6.56 5.11 -1.22
C ALA A 208 -6.45 5.21 0.30
N ALA A 209 -5.65 6.14 0.79
CA ALA A 209 -5.48 6.41 2.22
C ALA A 209 -5.67 7.90 2.52
N ALA A 210 -6.38 8.21 3.59
CA ALA A 210 -6.62 9.60 4.00
C ALA A 210 -6.75 9.74 5.51
N THR A 211 -6.31 10.87 6.04
CA THR A 211 -6.70 11.34 7.37
C THR A 211 -8.07 12.01 7.34
N LEU A 212 -8.68 12.20 8.50
CA LEU A 212 -9.91 12.99 8.61
C LEU A 212 -9.68 14.44 8.16
N GLY A 213 -10.23 14.80 7.00
CA GLY A 213 -10.15 16.14 6.42
C GLY A 213 -8.86 16.44 5.66
N GLY A 214 -7.95 15.47 5.52
CA GLY A 214 -6.81 15.53 4.61
C GLY A 214 -7.20 15.14 3.19
N GLU A 215 -6.37 15.51 2.22
CA GLU A 215 -6.49 15.04 0.84
C GLU A 215 -6.06 13.56 0.75
N PRO A 216 -6.83 12.69 0.07
CA PRO A 216 -6.45 11.29 -0.09
C PRO A 216 -5.26 11.16 -1.04
N GLY A 217 -4.29 10.33 -0.66
CA GLY A 217 -3.35 9.74 -1.61
C GLY A 217 -3.89 8.42 -2.13
N GLU A 218 -3.61 8.11 -3.39
CA GLU A 218 -4.11 6.93 -4.09
C GLU A 218 -3.05 6.35 -5.02
N THR A 219 -3.02 5.02 -5.11
CA THR A 219 -2.08 4.25 -5.94
C THR A 219 -2.80 3.04 -6.53
N ASP A 220 -2.56 2.79 -7.81
CA ASP A 220 -3.05 1.58 -8.51
C ASP A 220 -2.06 0.43 -8.34
N PHE A 221 -2.57 -0.80 -8.25
CA PHE A 221 -1.77 -2.02 -8.18
C PHE A 221 -2.50 -3.21 -8.82
N GLU A 222 -1.74 -4.24 -9.21
CA GLU A 222 -2.29 -5.51 -9.70
C GLU A 222 -2.27 -6.53 -8.56
N LEU A 223 -3.41 -7.18 -8.32
CA LEU A 223 -3.49 -8.36 -7.46
C LEU A 223 -3.21 -9.60 -8.31
N GLU A 224 -2.04 -10.19 -8.13
CA GLU A 224 -1.54 -11.27 -8.99
C GLU A 224 -2.23 -12.62 -8.72
N THR A 225 -2.26 -13.47 -9.74
CA THR A 225 -2.68 -14.87 -9.60
C THR A 225 -1.66 -15.65 -8.77
N PRO A 226 -2.08 -16.40 -7.73
CA PRO A 226 -1.18 -17.24 -6.97
C PRO A 226 -0.59 -18.34 -7.85
N THR A 227 0.74 -18.48 -7.85
CA THR A 227 1.40 -19.60 -8.52
C THR A 227 1.15 -20.88 -7.70
N PRO A 228 0.60 -21.95 -8.31
CA PRO A 228 0.36 -23.19 -7.61
C PRO A 228 1.68 -23.81 -7.15
N ALA A 229 1.70 -24.35 -5.93
CA ALA A 229 2.84 -25.12 -5.46
C ALA A 229 3.02 -26.37 -6.34
N THR A 230 4.21 -26.55 -6.90
CA THR A 230 4.53 -27.79 -7.62
C THR A 230 4.80 -28.87 -6.58
N VAL A 231 3.84 -29.78 -6.40
CA VAL A 231 4.05 -31.00 -5.62
C VAL A 231 4.94 -31.90 -6.47
N THR A 232 6.23 -31.98 -6.14
CA THR A 232 7.09 -33.02 -6.72
C THR A 232 6.77 -34.32 -5.98
N PRO A 233 6.23 -35.36 -6.63
CA PRO A 233 6.08 -36.65 -5.99
C PRO A 233 7.48 -37.14 -5.60
N ASP A 234 7.70 -37.45 -4.32
CA ASP A 234 8.89 -38.16 -3.89
C ASP A 234 9.02 -39.42 -4.75
N ALA A 235 10.17 -39.58 -5.41
CA ALA A 235 10.45 -40.75 -6.22
C ALA A 235 10.45 -41.97 -5.29
N ASP A 236 9.46 -42.83 -5.46
CA ASP A 236 9.36 -44.14 -4.84
C ASP A 236 10.66 -44.93 -5.13
N PRO A 237 11.43 -45.39 -4.12
CA PRO A 237 12.62 -46.17 -4.36
C PRO A 237 12.20 -47.59 -4.69
N THR A 238 11.72 -47.83 -5.91
CA THR A 238 11.63 -49.18 -6.45
C THR A 238 13.05 -49.66 -6.69
N GLY A 239 13.59 -50.40 -5.71
CA GLY A 239 14.87 -51.07 -5.80
C GLY A 239 14.88 -52.05 -6.98
N PRO A 240 16.03 -52.24 -7.65
CA PRO A 240 16.10 -53.07 -8.84
C PRO A 240 15.81 -54.54 -8.51
N GLU A 241 14.94 -55.13 -9.33
CA GLU A 241 14.80 -56.57 -9.52
C GLU A 241 16.19 -57.21 -9.66
N GLY A 242 16.50 -58.13 -8.76
CA GLY A 242 17.66 -59.00 -8.82
C GLY A 242 17.22 -60.43 -9.09
N GLU A 243 17.33 -60.83 -10.37
CA GLU A 243 17.24 -62.19 -10.86
C GLU A 243 18.29 -63.14 -10.23
N ASP A 244 17.81 -64.35 -9.93
CA ASP A 244 18.45 -65.67 -9.96
C ASP A 244 19.57 -66.11 -8.98
N ARG A 245 19.30 -67.23 -8.28
CA ARG A 245 20.17 -68.43 -8.13
C ARG A 245 19.45 -69.64 -7.45
N GLU A 246 19.01 -70.59 -8.30
CA GLU A 246 19.09 -72.09 -8.27
C GLU A 246 18.79 -72.99 -7.03
N PRO A 247 18.55 -74.33 -7.23
CA PRO A 247 17.54 -75.11 -6.51
C PRO A 247 18.05 -76.26 -5.58
N GLY A 248 17.16 -76.72 -4.69
CA GLY A 248 17.26 -77.92 -3.83
C GLY A 248 16.68 -77.61 -2.45
N GLU A 249 15.88 -78.41 -1.74
CA GLU A 249 15.61 -79.84 -1.71
C GLU A 249 14.29 -80.07 -0.91
N LYS A 250 13.72 -81.28 -1.02
CA LYS A 250 12.36 -81.72 -0.59
C LYS A 250 12.02 -81.62 0.90
N GLY A 251 10.71 -81.48 1.19
CA GLY A 251 10.04 -81.92 2.42
C GLY A 251 8.62 -81.33 2.58
N ASP A 252 7.60 -81.95 1.99
CA ASP A 252 6.57 -82.80 2.63
C ASP A 252 5.47 -82.08 3.43
N ARG A 253 4.23 -82.25 2.93
CA ARG A 253 2.90 -82.21 3.55
C ARG A 253 2.31 -80.92 4.13
N GLY A 254 1.11 -80.60 3.62
CA GLY A 254 0.07 -79.91 4.39
C GLY A 254 -1.02 -79.26 3.56
N GLN A 255 -1.91 -80.04 2.93
CA GLN A 255 -3.17 -79.55 2.35
C GLN A 255 -4.08 -78.93 3.42
N LYS A 256 -4.67 -77.76 3.11
CA LYS A 256 -6.14 -77.53 3.13
C LYS A 256 -6.48 -76.07 2.80
N GLN A 257 -7.05 -75.85 1.62
CA GLN A 257 -8.22 -74.98 1.44
C GLN A 257 -9.49 -75.87 1.67
N PRO A 258 -10.76 -75.39 1.71
CA PRO A 258 -11.24 -74.12 1.11
C PRO A 258 -12.47 -73.45 1.81
N GLN A 259 -13.01 -72.41 1.13
CA GLN A 259 -14.41 -71.93 1.14
C GLN A 259 -14.89 -71.08 2.34
N ASP A 260 -15.84 -70.16 2.26
CA ASP A 260 -16.59 -69.46 1.19
C ASP A 260 -17.44 -68.39 1.90
N GLY A 261 -17.84 -67.33 1.17
CA GLY A 261 -19.06 -66.55 1.39
C GLY A 261 -19.05 -65.55 2.56
N GLU A 262 -19.94 -64.56 2.65
CA GLU A 262 -21.04 -64.06 1.82
C GLU A 262 -21.58 -62.85 2.64
N GLN A 263 -21.78 -61.70 1.98
CA GLN A 263 -22.81 -60.66 2.21
C GLN A 263 -23.08 -60.00 3.61
N SER A 264 -23.30 -58.67 3.56
CA SER A 264 -23.91 -57.72 4.53
C SER A 264 -25.32 -58.15 5.04
N PRO A 265 -26.10 -57.39 5.87
CA PRO A 265 -25.97 -56.01 6.40
C PRO A 265 -26.47 -55.80 7.88
N GLU A 266 -26.61 -54.52 8.28
CA GLU A 266 -27.46 -53.94 9.35
C GLU A 266 -27.02 -53.95 10.84
N GLY A 267 -27.02 -52.75 11.44
CA GLY A 267 -27.74 -52.51 12.70
C GLY A 267 -26.98 -51.94 13.92
N GLY A 268 -27.40 -50.75 14.38
CA GLY A 268 -27.21 -50.24 15.77
C GLY A 268 -26.26 -49.04 15.87
N GLY A 269 -26.60 -47.85 16.37
CA GLY A 269 -27.66 -47.45 17.30
C GLY A 269 -27.07 -47.10 18.67
N GLY A 270 -26.96 -45.81 19.01
CA GLY A 270 -26.62 -45.28 20.35
C GLY A 270 -25.38 -44.38 20.36
N GLN A 271 -25.25 -43.29 21.11
CA GLN A 271 -26.12 -42.56 22.05
C GLN A 271 -25.37 -41.25 22.39
N GLN A 272 -26.07 -40.12 22.49
CA GLN A 272 -25.57 -38.87 23.09
C GLN A 272 -25.31 -39.05 24.59
N PRO A 273 -24.49 -38.17 25.19
CA PRO A 273 -24.85 -37.62 26.48
C PRO A 273 -24.88 -36.09 26.47
N GLU A 274 -25.97 -35.58 27.04
CA GLU A 274 -26.18 -34.22 27.48
C GLU A 274 -25.17 -33.83 28.58
N HIS A 275 -24.66 -32.61 28.57
CA HIS A 275 -24.02 -32.00 29.73
C HIS A 275 -24.66 -30.63 30.00
N GLY A 276 -25.27 -30.55 31.18
CA GLY A 276 -26.14 -29.47 31.60
C GLY A 276 -25.45 -28.20 32.12
N ASP A 277 -26.26 -27.15 32.02
CA ASP A 277 -26.29 -25.87 32.73
C ASP A 277 -25.57 -25.81 34.08
N ARG A 278 -24.78 -24.74 34.27
CA ARG A 278 -24.54 -24.15 35.60
C ARG A 278 -24.27 -22.65 35.50
N GLN A 279 -25.35 -21.89 35.61
CA GLN A 279 -25.35 -20.47 36.00
C GLN A 279 -24.58 -20.28 37.32
N GLN A 280 -23.75 -19.24 37.38
CA GLN A 280 -23.26 -18.66 38.64
C GLN A 280 -23.46 -17.15 38.60
N ASP A 281 -24.47 -16.72 39.35
CA ASP A 281 -24.67 -15.36 39.82
C ASP A 281 -23.52 -14.91 40.74
N VAL A 282 -23.04 -13.69 40.57
CA VAL A 282 -22.17 -12.99 41.54
C VAL A 282 -22.82 -11.64 41.87
N PRO A 283 -23.05 -11.31 43.16
CA PRO A 283 -23.75 -10.10 43.56
C PRO A 283 -22.81 -8.89 43.76
N ILE A 284 -23.43 -7.72 43.57
CA ILE A 284 -22.91 -6.37 43.80
C ILE A 284 -22.65 -6.11 45.29
N ARG A 285 -21.53 -5.41 45.57
CA ARG A 285 -21.42 -4.45 46.67
C ARG A 285 -20.56 -3.26 46.27
#